data_AF-A0A3A5I8Y0-F1
#
_entry.id   AF-A0A3A5I8Y0-F1
#
_cell.length_a   1.000
_cell.length_b   1.000
_cell.length_c   1.000
_cell.angle_alpha   90.00
_cell.angle_beta   90.00
_cell.angle_gamma   90.00
#
_symmetry.space_group_name_H-M   'P 1'
#
loop_
_entity.id
_entity.type
_entity.pdbx_description
1 polymer ?
#
loop_
_entity_poly.entity_id
_entity_poly.type
_entity_poly.pdbx_seq_one_letter_code
_entity_poly.pdbx_strand_id
1 'polypeptide(L)'
;MVCFLGGTNQFINYHYVYADQRYAYDLIIMKDGQSYSGPVKENESYYAFNKEIIAPAEGKIVKIVDGIKDNVPGEFNPEPPEGNCVIIEHKNNEYSMLAHLKQSSILVSEGDFVQQGEVIGVCGNSGNSSEPHLHFQVMNSINYLKGQSIRIRFENGLEPIQGDFVSPFTS
;
A
#
# COMPACT_ATOMS: atom_id res chain seq x y z
N MET A 1 3.89 -11.66 -0.63
CA MET A 1 4.45 -10.42 -0.02
C MET A 1 4.86 -10.75 1.41
N VAL A 2 5.73 -9.94 2.01
CA VAL A 2 6.07 -9.98 3.43
C VAL A 2 5.55 -8.70 4.06
N CYS A 3 4.92 -8.82 5.23
CA CYS A 3 4.55 -7.67 6.05
C CYS A 3 5.82 -7.06 6.65
N PHE A 4 6.27 -5.93 6.11
CA PHE A 4 7.44 -5.21 6.61
C PHE A 4 7.11 -4.41 7.86
N LEU A 5 5.94 -3.76 7.87
CA LEU A 5 5.36 -3.08 9.03
C LEU A 5 3.88 -3.44 9.14
N GLY A 6 3.45 -3.84 10.34
CA GLY A 6 2.08 -4.27 10.59
C GLY A 6 1.91 -4.88 11.99
N GLY A 7 0.67 -4.93 12.45
CA GLY A 7 0.31 -5.38 13.80
C GLY A 7 -0.20 -4.27 14.71
N THR A 8 -0.54 -4.64 15.95
CA THR A 8 -1.35 -3.82 16.86
C THR A 8 -0.53 -3.16 17.98
N ASN A 9 0.75 -2.90 17.76
CA ASN A 9 1.57 -2.15 18.71
C ASN A 9 2.77 -1.45 18.03
N GLN A 10 3.33 -0.44 18.70
CA GLN A 10 4.41 0.40 18.18
C GLN A 10 5.76 -0.31 17.99
N PHE A 11 5.97 -1.48 18.59
CA PHE A 11 7.24 -2.21 18.49
C PHE A 11 7.37 -2.96 17.15
N ILE A 12 6.25 -3.27 16.50
CA ILE A 12 6.18 -4.05 15.25
C ILE A 12 5.49 -3.27 14.11
N ASN A 13 4.84 -2.14 14.45
CA ASN A 13 4.19 -1.26 13.49
C ASN A 13 4.46 0.20 13.87
N TYR A 14 5.37 0.85 13.14
CA TYR A 14 5.69 2.26 13.35
C TYR A 14 4.45 3.15 13.17
N HIS A 15 3.49 2.74 12.34
CA HIS A 15 2.24 3.49 12.10
C HIS A 15 1.30 3.53 13.30
N TYR A 16 1.45 2.60 14.27
CA TYR A 16 0.50 2.43 15.37
C TYR A 16 0.30 3.68 16.24
N VAL A 17 1.29 4.58 16.29
CA VAL A 17 1.21 5.83 17.05
C VAL A 17 0.34 6.89 16.36
N TYR A 18 0.13 6.80 15.04
CA TYR A 18 -0.66 7.74 14.25
C TYR A 18 -2.08 7.18 14.05
N ALA A 19 -3.11 7.88 14.53
CA ALA A 19 -4.48 7.36 14.52
C ALA A 19 -5.03 7.12 13.10
N ASP A 20 -4.55 7.91 12.14
CA ASP A 20 -4.85 7.86 10.71
C ASP A 20 -4.21 6.67 9.98
N GLN A 21 -3.14 6.09 10.52
CA GLN A 21 -2.37 4.99 9.89
C GLN A 21 -2.24 3.76 10.81
N ARG A 22 -2.86 3.76 11.99
CA ARG A 22 -2.63 2.80 13.09
C ARG A 22 -2.57 1.32 12.70
N TYR A 23 -3.36 0.91 11.71
CA TYR A 23 -3.46 -0.47 11.23
C TYR A 23 -3.01 -0.63 9.77
N ALA A 24 -2.26 0.34 9.25
CA ALA A 24 -1.65 0.26 7.94
C ALA A 24 -0.61 -0.87 7.90
N TYR A 25 -0.46 -1.41 6.70
CA TYR A 25 0.50 -2.43 6.34
C TYR A 25 1.44 -1.89 5.28
N ASP A 26 2.74 -2.04 5.52
CA ASP A 26 3.74 -1.89 4.47
C ASP A 26 4.15 -3.27 3.99
N LEU A 27 3.87 -3.56 2.73
CA LEU A 27 4.04 -4.87 2.11
C LEU A 27 5.17 -4.83 1.10
N ILE A 28 6.18 -5.69 1.31
CA ILE A 28 7.34 -5.85 0.42
C ILE A 28 7.37 -7.24 -0.21
N ILE A 29 8.30 -7.47 -1.14
CA ILE A 29 8.62 -8.81 -1.64
C ILE A 29 10.06 -9.13 -1.25
N MET A 30 10.24 -10.22 -0.52
CA MET A 30 11.57 -10.73 -0.16
C MET A 30 11.86 -12.05 -0.88
N LYS A 31 13.12 -12.22 -1.30
CA LYS A 31 13.69 -13.50 -1.73
C LYS A 31 15.03 -13.69 -1.03
N ASP A 32 15.26 -14.89 -0.47
CA ASP A 32 16.49 -15.24 0.24
C ASP A 32 16.91 -14.20 1.30
N GLY A 33 15.92 -13.64 2.01
CA GLY A 33 16.14 -12.66 3.07
C GLY A 33 16.38 -11.21 2.61
N GLN A 34 16.34 -10.91 1.30
CA GLN A 34 16.56 -9.57 0.75
C GLN A 34 15.34 -9.05 -0.02
N SER A 35 15.06 -7.74 0.04
CA SER A 35 14.01 -7.06 -0.72
C SER A 35 14.41 -6.74 -2.17
N TYR A 36 15.70 -6.87 -2.51
CA TYR A 36 16.27 -6.53 -3.80
C TYR A 36 17.36 -7.50 -4.26
N SER A 37 17.72 -7.40 -5.54
CA SER A 37 18.92 -7.99 -6.14
C SER A 37 19.47 -7.03 -7.18
N GLY A 38 20.69 -6.54 -6.95
CA GLY A 38 21.32 -5.55 -7.82
C GLY A 38 21.70 -4.25 -7.10
N PRO A 39 21.94 -3.16 -7.84
CA PRO A 39 22.30 -1.86 -7.27
C PRO A 39 21.20 -1.30 -6.36
N VAL A 40 21.57 -0.95 -5.12
CA VAL A 40 20.63 -0.47 -4.09
C VAL A 40 19.97 0.87 -4.42
N LYS A 41 20.52 1.64 -5.37
CA LYS A 41 20.02 2.95 -5.80
C LYS A 41 19.13 2.89 -7.05
N GLU A 42 18.77 1.70 -7.51
CA GLU A 42 17.91 1.48 -8.67
C GLU A 42 16.60 0.81 -8.21
N ASN A 43 15.45 1.40 -8.55
CA ASN A 43 14.15 0.84 -8.15
C ASN A 43 13.93 -0.56 -8.75
N GLU A 44 14.42 -0.79 -9.97
CA GLU A 44 14.34 -2.04 -10.71
C GLU A 44 15.03 -3.22 -10.01
N SER A 45 15.95 -2.94 -9.08
CA SER A 45 16.59 -3.98 -8.26
C SER A 45 15.64 -4.58 -7.23
N TYR A 46 14.59 -3.86 -6.81
CA TYR A 46 13.69 -4.29 -5.74
C TYR A 46 12.55 -5.15 -6.28
N TYR A 47 12.31 -6.29 -5.65
CA TYR A 47 11.37 -7.28 -6.16
C TYR A 47 9.91 -6.80 -6.19
N ALA A 48 9.58 -5.81 -5.37
CA ALA A 48 8.26 -5.20 -5.31
C ALA A 48 8.00 -4.21 -6.45
N PHE A 49 9.02 -3.53 -6.98
CA PHE A 49 8.84 -2.51 -8.01
C PHE A 49 8.25 -3.11 -9.30
N ASN A 50 7.35 -2.38 -9.96
CA ASN A 50 6.56 -2.83 -11.13
C ASN A 50 5.64 -4.05 -10.89
N LYS A 51 5.42 -4.48 -9.65
CA LYS A 51 4.44 -5.54 -9.37
C LYS A 51 3.04 -4.98 -9.45
N GLU A 52 2.14 -5.76 -10.05
CA GLU A 52 0.73 -5.43 -10.13
C GLU A 52 0.14 -5.22 -8.73
N ILE A 53 -0.65 -4.17 -8.62
CA ILE A 53 -1.45 -3.86 -7.45
C ILE A 53 -2.90 -4.09 -7.81
N ILE A 54 -3.56 -4.92 -7.00
CA ILE A 54 -4.93 -5.35 -7.22
C ILE A 54 -5.87 -4.72 -6.19
N ALA A 55 -7.13 -4.53 -6.57
CA ALA A 55 -8.17 -4.11 -5.66
C ALA A 55 -8.38 -5.19 -4.56
N PRO A 56 -8.31 -4.82 -3.27
CA PRO A 56 -8.42 -5.76 -2.15
C PRO A 56 -9.84 -6.31 -1.96
N ALA A 57 -10.85 -5.57 -2.42
CA ALA A 57 -12.26 -5.90 -2.39
C ALA A 57 -13.01 -5.10 -3.47
N GLU A 58 -14.25 -5.49 -3.78
CA GLU A 58 -15.10 -4.71 -4.67
C GLU A 58 -15.38 -3.30 -4.11
N GLY A 59 -15.46 -2.29 -4.97
CA GLY A 59 -15.72 -0.92 -4.54
C GLY A 59 -15.65 0.11 -5.65
N LYS A 60 -15.93 1.37 -5.28
CA LYS A 60 -15.88 2.51 -6.19
C LYS A 60 -14.59 3.29 -6.00
N ILE A 61 -13.89 3.63 -7.08
CA ILE A 61 -12.75 4.53 -7.03
C ILE A 61 -13.24 5.94 -6.71
N VAL A 62 -12.83 6.49 -5.57
CA VAL A 62 -13.31 7.80 -5.09
C VAL A 62 -12.23 8.86 -5.06
N LYS A 63 -10.94 8.48 -5.14
CA LYS A 63 -9.84 9.43 -5.28
C LYS A 63 -8.64 8.79 -5.95
N ILE A 64 -7.99 9.54 -6.84
CA ILE A 64 -6.71 9.21 -7.44
C ILE A 64 -5.73 10.36 -7.20
N VAL A 65 -4.49 10.03 -6.83
CA VAL A 65 -3.35 10.94 -6.89
C VAL A 65 -2.30 10.30 -7.80
N ASP A 66 -1.86 11.02 -8.83
CA ASP A 66 -0.84 10.54 -9.77
C ASP A 66 0.09 11.70 -10.21
N GLY A 67 1.18 11.35 -10.90
CA GLY A 67 2.15 12.28 -11.46
C GLY A 67 3.36 12.54 -10.56
N ILE A 68 3.38 12.01 -9.34
CA ILE A 68 4.51 12.13 -8.40
C ILE A 68 5.59 11.15 -8.83
N LYS A 69 6.81 11.65 -8.99
CA LYS A 69 7.95 10.83 -9.42
C LYS A 69 8.32 9.81 -8.34
N ASP A 70 8.72 8.61 -8.76
CA ASP A 70 9.34 7.64 -7.87
C ASP A 70 10.68 8.16 -7.33
N ASN A 71 10.94 7.87 -6.05
CA ASN A 71 12.19 8.22 -5.39
C ASN A 71 13.35 7.37 -5.92
N VAL A 72 14.57 7.86 -5.72
CA VAL A 72 15.74 7.01 -5.72
C VAL A 72 15.74 6.26 -4.37
N PRO A 73 15.88 4.92 -4.32
CA PRO A 73 15.87 4.22 -3.04
C PRO A 73 16.91 4.77 -2.03
N GLY A 74 16.50 4.80 -0.76
CA GLY A 74 17.20 5.47 0.34
C GLY A 74 17.02 6.98 0.39
N GLU A 75 16.35 7.58 -0.59
CA GLU A 75 15.87 8.97 -0.58
C GLU A 75 14.34 8.94 -0.53
N PHE A 76 13.71 9.98 0.03
CA PHE A 76 12.25 10.04 0.13
C PHE A 76 11.74 11.46 -0.09
N ASN A 77 10.55 11.55 -0.67
CA ASN A 77 9.82 12.80 -0.81
C ASN A 77 8.69 12.87 0.24
N PRO A 78 8.81 13.67 1.30
CA PRO A 78 7.82 13.68 2.36
C PRO A 78 6.47 14.30 1.94
N GLU A 79 6.40 15.01 0.80
CA GLU A 79 5.21 15.75 0.38
C GLU A 79 4.81 15.49 -1.10
N PRO A 80 3.60 14.97 -1.36
CA PRO A 80 2.64 14.44 -0.38
C PRO A 80 3.09 13.04 0.13
N PRO A 81 2.81 12.70 1.41
CA PRO A 81 3.36 11.49 2.03
C PRO A 81 2.86 10.20 1.37
N GLU A 82 1.62 10.15 0.89
CA GLU A 82 1.06 8.97 0.23
C GLU A 82 1.64 8.72 -1.17
N GLY A 83 2.32 9.69 -1.77
CA GLY A 83 2.78 9.58 -3.16
C GLY A 83 1.61 9.42 -4.13
N ASN A 84 1.80 8.62 -5.18
CA ASN A 84 0.69 8.24 -6.04
C ASN A 84 -0.17 7.19 -5.32
N CYS A 85 -1.49 7.37 -5.32
CA CYS A 85 -2.39 6.48 -4.61
C CYS A 85 -3.76 6.35 -5.27
N VAL A 86 -4.44 5.27 -4.91
CA VAL A 86 -5.86 5.03 -5.21
C VAL A 86 -6.61 4.85 -3.90
N ILE A 87 -7.75 5.55 -3.75
CA ILE A 87 -8.71 5.33 -2.67
C ILE A 87 -9.99 4.70 -3.23
N ILE A 88 -10.38 3.58 -2.62
CA ILE A 88 -11.58 2.82 -3.00
C ILE A 88 -12.59 2.88 -1.85
N GLU A 89 -13.81 3.31 -2.15
CA GLU A 89 -14.95 3.22 -1.24
C GLU A 89 -15.60 1.84 -1.34
N HIS A 90 -15.77 1.19 -0.19
CA HIS A 90 -16.43 -0.08 -0.03
C HIS A 90 -17.80 0.10 0.66
N LYS A 91 -18.48 -1.02 0.93
CA LYS A 91 -19.71 -1.02 1.74
C LYS A 91 -19.41 -0.46 3.15
N ASN A 92 -20.46 -0.02 3.84
CA ASN A 92 -20.39 0.50 5.22
C ASN A 92 -19.53 1.77 5.43
N ASN A 93 -19.28 2.55 4.37
CA ASN A 93 -18.42 3.74 4.42
C ASN A 93 -16.98 3.42 4.88
N GLU A 94 -16.47 2.26 4.48
CA GLU A 94 -15.07 1.88 4.65
C GLU A 94 -14.30 2.23 3.38
N TYR A 95 -13.07 2.71 3.54
CA TYR A 95 -12.24 3.16 2.43
C TYR A 95 -10.89 2.47 2.48
N SER A 96 -10.43 1.87 1.39
CA SER A 96 -9.04 1.42 1.29
C SER A 96 -8.19 2.45 0.58
N MET A 97 -6.92 2.59 0.99
CA MET A 97 -5.90 3.36 0.29
C MET A 97 -4.75 2.43 -0.08
N LEU A 98 -4.35 2.48 -1.34
CA LEU A 98 -3.16 1.82 -1.89
C LEU A 98 -2.21 2.91 -2.37
N ALA A 99 -1.11 3.09 -1.66
CA ALA A 99 -0.18 4.22 -1.81
C ALA A 99 1.21 3.80 -2.30
N HIS A 100 2.07 4.79 -2.55
CA HIS A 100 3.41 4.65 -3.12
C HIS A 100 3.43 4.00 -4.51
N LEU A 101 2.35 4.18 -5.29
CA LEU A 101 2.25 3.62 -6.64
C LEU A 101 3.25 4.30 -7.60
N LYS A 102 3.59 3.59 -8.67
CA LYS A 102 4.54 4.09 -9.67
C LYS A 102 3.93 5.26 -10.45
N GLN A 103 4.75 6.26 -10.77
CA GLN A 103 4.33 7.41 -11.57
C GLN A 103 3.66 6.97 -12.89
N SER A 104 2.47 7.51 -13.18
CA SER A 104 1.75 7.28 -14.44
C SER A 104 1.44 5.81 -14.71
N SER A 105 1.15 5.05 -13.65
CA SER A 105 0.85 3.62 -13.73
C SER A 105 -0.57 3.22 -13.34
N ILE A 106 -1.37 4.16 -12.84
CA ILE A 106 -2.74 3.88 -12.41
C ILE A 106 -3.60 3.60 -13.63
N LEU A 107 -4.33 2.48 -13.62
CA LEU A 107 -5.07 1.94 -14.77
C LEU A 107 -6.59 2.21 -14.71
N VAL A 108 -7.05 2.79 -13.60
CA VAL A 108 -8.47 3.09 -13.33
C VAL A 108 -8.70 4.60 -13.27
N SER A 109 -9.96 5.02 -13.34
CA SER A 109 -10.39 6.42 -13.24
C SER A 109 -11.28 6.64 -12.01
N GLU A 110 -11.31 7.87 -11.50
CA GLU A 110 -12.27 8.24 -10.47
C GLU A 110 -13.71 8.03 -10.98
N GLY A 111 -14.53 7.36 -10.17
CA GLY A 111 -15.90 6.97 -10.52
C GLY A 111 -16.04 5.53 -10.99
N ASP A 112 -14.96 4.86 -11.38
CA ASP A 112 -14.99 3.45 -11.80
C ASP A 112 -15.39 2.53 -10.63
N PHE A 113 -16.03 1.42 -10.96
CA PHE A 113 -16.27 0.31 -10.03
C PHE A 113 -15.31 -0.82 -10.37
N VAL A 114 -14.59 -1.31 -9.36
CA VAL A 114 -13.62 -2.40 -9.49
C VAL A 114 -14.07 -3.63 -8.72
N GLN A 115 -13.70 -4.81 -9.22
CA GLN A 115 -13.88 -6.08 -8.52
C GLN A 115 -12.64 -6.46 -7.73
N GLN A 116 -12.79 -7.29 -6.69
CA GLN A 116 -11.64 -7.88 -5.99
C GLN A 116 -10.71 -8.59 -6.99
N GLY A 117 -9.40 -8.34 -6.86
CA GLY A 117 -8.40 -8.93 -7.74
C GLY A 117 -8.17 -8.18 -9.06
N GLU A 118 -8.96 -7.16 -9.37
CA GLU A 118 -8.76 -6.33 -10.55
C GLU A 118 -7.49 -5.49 -10.41
N VAL A 119 -6.66 -5.43 -11.46
CA VAL A 119 -5.41 -4.67 -11.46
C VAL A 119 -5.72 -3.18 -11.57
N ILE A 120 -5.27 -2.38 -10.61
CA ILE A 120 -5.52 -0.93 -10.53
C ILE A 120 -4.28 -0.08 -10.84
N GLY A 121 -3.08 -0.68 -10.82
CA GLY A 121 -1.82 -0.01 -11.09
C GLY A 121 -0.63 -0.90 -10.76
N VAL A 122 0.55 -0.30 -10.60
CA VAL A 122 1.75 -1.05 -10.17
C VAL A 122 2.47 -0.38 -9.01
N CYS A 123 3.15 -1.21 -8.22
CA CYS A 123 3.98 -0.79 -7.10
C CYS A 123 5.11 0.12 -7.60
N GLY A 124 5.28 1.24 -6.91
CA GLY A 124 6.33 2.23 -7.16
C GLY A 124 7.16 2.49 -5.92
N ASN A 125 7.66 3.71 -5.83
CA ASN A 125 8.43 4.23 -4.71
C ASN A 125 8.20 5.75 -4.55
N SER A 126 6.98 6.21 -4.81
CA SER A 126 6.62 7.64 -4.74
C SER A 126 6.21 8.05 -3.32
N GLY A 127 6.29 9.35 -2.99
CA GLY A 127 5.90 9.86 -1.67
C GLY A 127 6.91 9.54 -0.58
N ASN A 128 6.45 9.40 0.67
CA ASN A 128 7.29 9.17 1.84
C ASN A 128 7.72 7.69 1.95
N SER A 129 8.35 7.19 0.89
CA SER A 129 8.79 5.82 0.72
C SER A 129 10.30 5.78 0.48
N SER A 130 11.02 4.98 1.26
CA SER A 130 12.48 4.83 1.16
C SER A 130 12.91 3.66 0.26
N GLU A 131 12.05 2.67 0.04
CA GLU A 131 12.24 1.58 -0.92
C GLU A 131 10.91 1.16 -1.54
N PRO A 132 10.88 0.54 -2.74
CA PRO A 132 9.65 0.06 -3.34
C PRO A 132 8.85 -0.87 -2.44
N HIS A 133 7.64 -0.46 -2.07
CA HIS A 133 6.70 -1.23 -1.25
C HIS A 133 5.26 -0.73 -1.48
N LEU A 134 4.28 -1.54 -1.10
CA LEU A 134 2.89 -1.10 -1.05
C LEU A 134 2.54 -0.68 0.37
N HIS A 135 2.11 0.57 0.55
CA HIS A 135 1.40 0.98 1.76
C HIS A 135 -0.10 0.75 1.56
N PHE A 136 -0.69 -0.05 2.44
CA PHE A 136 -2.10 -0.42 2.42
C PHE A 136 -2.76 -0.10 3.76
N GLN A 137 -3.86 0.66 3.71
CA GLN A 137 -4.66 0.93 4.90
C GLN A 137 -6.15 0.95 4.60
N VAL A 138 -6.95 0.66 5.62
CA VAL A 138 -8.41 0.85 5.61
C VAL A 138 -8.77 1.97 6.58
N MET A 139 -9.75 2.78 6.22
CA MET A 139 -10.10 4.04 6.87
C MET A 139 -11.62 4.19 6.97
N ASN A 140 -12.09 5.00 7.92
CA ASN A 140 -13.52 5.34 8.08
C ASN A 140 -13.94 6.64 7.37
N SER A 141 -13.04 7.24 6.58
CA SER A 141 -13.27 8.50 5.88
C SER A 141 -12.35 8.59 4.67
N ILE A 142 -12.86 9.21 3.60
CA ILE A 142 -12.07 9.56 2.41
C ILE A 142 -10.94 10.56 2.72
N ASN A 143 -11.10 11.39 3.77
CA ASN A 143 -10.07 12.31 4.21
C ASN A 143 -9.09 11.57 5.14
N TYR A 144 -8.07 10.92 4.56
CA TYR A 144 -7.10 10.12 5.31
C TYR A 144 -6.34 10.92 6.38
N LEU A 145 -6.14 12.23 6.21
CA LEU A 145 -5.50 13.09 7.23
C LEU A 145 -6.37 13.35 8.46
N LYS A 146 -7.69 13.21 8.34
CA LYS A 146 -8.66 13.45 9.42
C LYS A 146 -9.44 12.20 9.84
N GLY A 147 -9.36 11.15 9.03
CA GLY A 147 -9.97 9.85 9.27
C GLY A 147 -9.18 9.05 10.29
N GLN A 148 -9.75 7.91 10.67
CA GLN A 148 -9.07 6.93 11.50
C GLN A 148 -8.81 5.68 10.66
N SER A 149 -7.63 5.09 10.85
CA SER A 149 -7.35 3.75 10.37
C SER A 149 -8.26 2.75 11.08
N ILE A 150 -8.90 1.86 10.32
CA ILE A 150 -9.71 0.76 10.82
C ILE A 150 -8.87 -0.52 10.75
N ARG A 151 -9.01 -1.37 11.76
CA ARG A 151 -8.39 -2.69 11.78
C ARG A 151 -8.93 -3.55 10.64
N ILE A 152 -8.03 -3.98 9.76
CA ILE A 152 -8.35 -4.85 8.63
C ILE A 152 -8.73 -6.24 9.16
N ARG A 153 -9.81 -6.81 8.62
CA ARG A 153 -10.22 -8.20 8.85
C ARG A 153 -10.05 -8.98 7.56
N PHE A 154 -9.03 -9.83 7.49
CA PHE A 154 -8.85 -10.72 6.36
C PHE A 154 -9.87 -11.87 6.42
N GLU A 155 -10.36 -12.34 5.27
CA GLU A 155 -11.43 -13.36 5.20
C GLU A 155 -11.10 -14.66 5.92
N ASN A 156 -9.82 -15.04 5.92
CA ASN A 156 -9.29 -16.21 6.62
C ASN A 156 -8.97 -15.96 8.10
N GLY A 157 -9.33 -14.79 8.63
CA GLY A 157 -9.04 -14.41 10.02
C GLY A 157 -7.57 -14.15 10.31
N LEU A 158 -6.72 -14.04 9.28
CA LEU A 158 -5.32 -13.67 9.47
C LEU A 158 -5.23 -12.26 10.07
N GLU A 159 -4.24 -12.09 10.94
CA GLU A 159 -3.85 -10.80 11.48
C GLU A 159 -2.34 -10.66 11.29
N PRO A 160 -1.86 -10.45 10.04
CA PRO A 160 -0.43 -10.43 9.76
C PRO A 160 0.29 -9.41 10.65
N ILE A 161 1.45 -9.81 11.13
CA ILE A 161 2.38 -8.94 11.85
C ILE A 161 3.70 -8.83 11.07
N GLN A 162 4.57 -7.92 11.50
CA GLN A 162 5.91 -7.80 10.94
C GLN A 162 6.61 -9.17 10.82
N GLY A 163 7.06 -9.50 9.60
CA GLY A 163 7.73 -10.75 9.26
C GLY A 163 6.82 -11.82 8.64
N ASP A 164 5.49 -11.68 8.74
CA ASP A 164 4.56 -12.66 8.18
C ASP A 164 4.49 -12.59 6.65
N PHE A 165 4.29 -13.76 6.03
CA PHE A 165 4.02 -13.85 4.60
C PHE A 165 2.52 -13.67 4.33
N VAL A 166 2.21 -12.73 3.44
CA VAL A 166 0.85 -12.46 2.96
C VAL A 166 0.77 -12.83 1.48
N SER A 167 -0.19 -13.68 1.12
CA SER A 167 -0.51 -14.00 -0.28
C SER A 167 -1.83 -13.33 -0.66
N PRO A 168 -1.93 -12.71 -1.84
CA PRO A 168 -3.19 -12.11 -2.30
C PRO A 168 -4.32 -13.14 -2.45
N PHE A 169 -4.00 -14.42 -2.64
CA PHE A 169 -4.98 -15.50 -2.68
C PHE A 169 -4.39 -16.79 -2.09
N THR A 170 -5.18 -17.51 -1.30
CA THR A 170 -4.99 -18.94 -1.06
C THR A 170 -5.97 -19.67 -1.96
N SER A 171 -5.47 -20.31 -3.01
CA SER A 171 -6.24 -21.33 -3.74
C SER A 171 -6.56 -22.50 -2.82
#